data_AF-A0A1F1EBE2-F1
#
_entry.id   AF-A0A1F1EBE2-F1
#
_cell.length_a   1.000
_cell.length_b   1.000
_cell.length_c   1.000
_cell.angle_alpha   90.00
_cell.angle_beta   90.00
_cell.angle_gamma   90.00
#
_symmetry.space_group_name_H-M   'P 1'
#
loop_
_entity.id
_entity.type
_entity.pdbx_description
1 polymer ?
#
loop_
_entity_poly.entity_id
_entity_poly.type
_entity_poly.pdbx_seq_one_letter_code
_entity_poly.pdbx_strand_id
1 'polypeptide(L)'
;MRDLWQWSDEGALPIIVDAASCTHGLLDNVPEALADAELKLWDQLRIMDVVEWLRDEVAPHLPIVHSMGKIAVHPTCSTHHMGISDDLVALAGLCGEAKVPEGAMCCGSAGDRVMLHPELVESATREERTSLEAEDFDAFVSDNRTCEMGLEMISGKAYDSIAVLLERASRPVVTP
;
A
#
# COMPACT_ATOMS: atom_id res chain seq x y z
N MET A 1 -4.66 -23.24 4.74
CA MET A 1 -4.40 -23.54 3.32
C MET A 1 -5.66 -24.00 2.57
N ARG A 2 -6.30 -25.12 2.95
CA ARG A 2 -7.49 -25.65 2.25
C ARG A 2 -8.63 -24.64 2.10
N ASP A 3 -8.91 -23.88 3.15
CA ASP A 3 -9.99 -22.86 3.10
C ASP A 3 -9.68 -21.77 2.09
N LEU A 4 -8.44 -21.27 2.05
CA LEU A 4 -8.01 -20.22 1.12
C LEU A 4 -8.10 -20.69 -0.35
N TRP A 5 -7.76 -21.96 -0.61
CA TRP A 5 -7.93 -22.58 -1.93
C TRP A 5 -9.41 -22.76 -2.31
N GLN A 6 -10.26 -23.17 -1.37
CA GLN A 6 -11.71 -23.29 -1.64
C GLN A 6 -12.38 -21.93 -1.86
N TRP A 7 -12.03 -20.92 -1.05
CA TRP A 7 -12.62 -19.58 -1.16
C TRP A 7 -12.19 -18.83 -2.42
N SER A 8 -11.04 -19.16 -2.98
CA SER A 8 -10.55 -18.63 -4.25
C SER A 8 -11.08 -19.37 -5.48
N ASP A 9 -12.11 -20.21 -5.32
CA ASP A 9 -12.62 -21.07 -6.40
C ASP A 9 -11.50 -21.91 -7.04
N GLU A 10 -10.77 -22.63 -6.18
CA GLU A 10 -9.63 -23.47 -6.55
C GLU A 10 -8.48 -22.69 -7.23
N GLY A 11 -8.34 -21.40 -6.91
CA GLY A 11 -7.32 -20.51 -7.46
C GLY A 11 -7.77 -19.67 -8.67
N ALA A 12 -9.02 -19.83 -9.12
CA ALA A 12 -9.56 -19.04 -10.23
C ALA A 12 -9.75 -17.56 -9.88
N LEU A 13 -10.07 -17.25 -8.62
CA LEU A 13 -10.21 -15.87 -8.13
C LEU A 13 -8.93 -15.41 -7.42
N PRO A 14 -8.46 -14.18 -7.68
CA PRO A 14 -7.31 -13.64 -6.97
C PRO A 14 -7.65 -13.38 -5.50
N ILE A 15 -6.66 -13.57 -4.63
CA ILE A 15 -6.70 -13.19 -3.23
C ILE A 15 -5.96 -11.87 -3.09
N ILE A 16 -6.70 -10.82 -2.76
CA ILE A 16 -6.15 -9.47 -2.64
C ILE A 16 -5.86 -9.17 -1.18
N VAL A 17 -4.67 -8.64 -0.91
CA VAL A 17 -4.24 -8.23 0.43
C VAL A 17 -3.99 -6.72 0.40
N ASP A 18 -4.63 -6.00 1.32
CA ASP A 18 -4.64 -4.53 1.38
C ASP A 18 -3.51 -3.92 2.24
N ALA A 19 -2.49 -4.73 2.51
CA ALA A 19 -1.34 -4.35 3.30
C ALA A 19 -0.07 -4.99 2.74
N ALA A 20 0.80 -4.19 2.13
CA ALA A 20 2.00 -4.68 1.46
C ALA A 20 2.91 -5.53 2.34
N SER A 21 3.00 -5.23 3.64
CA SER A 21 3.76 -6.07 4.58
C SER A 21 3.17 -7.46 4.77
N CYS A 22 1.84 -7.59 4.75
CA CYS A 22 1.17 -8.87 4.81
C CYS A 22 1.35 -9.64 3.49
N THR A 23 1.20 -8.96 2.34
CA THR A 23 1.42 -9.58 1.02
C THR A 23 2.83 -10.14 0.90
N HIS A 24 3.83 -9.31 1.17
CA HIS A 24 5.24 -9.72 1.15
C HIS A 24 5.51 -10.86 2.13
N GLY A 25 4.98 -10.76 3.36
CA GLY A 25 5.13 -11.81 4.36
C GLY A 25 4.52 -13.16 3.93
N LEU A 26 3.35 -13.11 3.28
CA LEU A 26 2.67 -14.29 2.74
C LEU A 26 3.47 -14.92 1.61
N LEU A 27 3.94 -14.14 0.65
CA LEU A 27 4.65 -14.64 -0.53
C LEU A 27 6.01 -15.26 -0.17
N ASP A 28 6.76 -14.63 0.73
CA ASP A 28 8.14 -15.05 1.03
C ASP A 28 8.22 -16.12 2.12
N ASN A 29 7.39 -16.04 3.17
CA ASN A 29 7.59 -16.88 4.36
C ASN A 29 6.64 -18.06 4.46
N VAL A 30 5.40 -17.94 3.96
CA VAL A 30 4.42 -19.02 4.09
C VAL A 30 4.86 -20.28 3.34
N PRO A 31 5.35 -20.22 2.09
CA PRO A 31 5.77 -21.41 1.34
C PRO A 31 6.81 -22.26 2.09
N GLU A 32 7.71 -21.62 2.83
CA GLU A 32 8.77 -22.29 3.60
C GLU A 32 8.22 -23.14 4.76
N ALA A 33 7.02 -22.84 5.24
CA ALA A 33 6.38 -23.52 6.36
C ALA A 33 5.36 -24.60 5.94
N LEU A 34 5.06 -24.74 4.65
CA LEU A 34 4.04 -25.67 4.15
C LEU A 34 4.59 -27.09 3.93
N ALA A 35 3.75 -28.09 4.20
CA ALA A 35 4.04 -29.46 3.76
C ALA A 35 3.82 -29.61 2.24
N ASP A 36 4.44 -30.61 1.62
CA ASP A 36 4.36 -30.85 0.16
C ASP A 36 2.93 -30.87 -0.41
N ALA A 37 1.97 -31.41 0.33
CA ALA A 37 0.58 -31.47 -0.12
C ALA A 37 -0.11 -30.09 -0.11
N GLU A 38 0.30 -29.21 0.81
CA GLU A 38 -0.23 -27.85 0.95
C GLU A 38 0.45 -26.90 -0.03
N LEU A 39 1.75 -27.09 -0.29
CA LEU A 39 2.50 -26.32 -1.28
C LEU A 39 1.87 -26.47 -2.68
N LYS A 40 1.40 -27.66 -3.04
CA LYS A 40 0.65 -27.87 -4.30
C LYS A 40 -0.65 -27.07 -4.39
N LEU A 41 -1.32 -26.83 -3.27
CA LEU A 41 -2.52 -25.98 -3.25
C LEU A 41 -2.13 -24.50 -3.26
N TRP A 42 -1.03 -24.15 -2.60
CA TRP A 42 -0.46 -22.81 -2.60
C TRP A 42 -0.06 -22.35 -4.01
N ASP A 43 0.62 -23.21 -4.77
CA ASP A 43 1.06 -22.91 -6.16
C ASP A 43 -0.11 -22.65 -7.13
N GLN A 44 -1.35 -23.00 -6.74
CA GLN A 44 -2.55 -22.70 -7.51
C GLN A 44 -3.14 -21.32 -7.18
N LEU A 45 -2.76 -20.70 -6.07
CA LEU A 45 -3.30 -19.42 -5.64
C LEU A 45 -2.65 -18.27 -6.41
N ARG A 46 -3.48 -17.29 -6.80
CA ARG A 46 -3.02 -15.97 -7.23
C ARG A 46 -3.18 -14.99 -6.06
N ILE A 47 -2.14 -14.81 -5.26
CA ILE A 47 -2.09 -13.80 -4.19
C ILE A 47 -1.48 -12.53 -4.78
N MET A 48 -2.16 -11.40 -4.60
CA MET A 48 -1.73 -10.10 -5.14
C MET A 48 -1.79 -9.04 -4.06
N ASP A 49 -0.88 -8.07 -4.16
CA ASP A 49 -1.03 -6.84 -3.41
C ASP A 49 -2.17 -5.98 -3.99
N VAL A 50 -2.81 -5.18 -3.15
CA VAL A 50 -3.83 -4.23 -3.59
C VAL A 50 -3.29 -3.25 -4.64
N VAL A 51 -2.01 -2.86 -4.60
CA VAL A 51 -1.37 -2.01 -5.61
C VAL A 51 -1.36 -2.69 -6.98
N GLU A 52 -1.00 -3.97 -7.05
CA GLU A 52 -1.02 -4.74 -8.29
C GLU A 52 -2.44 -4.90 -8.82
N TRP A 53 -3.38 -5.28 -7.96
CA TRP A 53 -4.77 -5.47 -8.34
C TRP A 53 -5.42 -4.16 -8.82
N LEU A 54 -5.17 -3.05 -8.13
CA LEU A 54 -5.69 -1.75 -8.54
C LEU A 54 -5.13 -1.33 -9.89
N ARG A 55 -3.85 -1.56 -10.15
CA ARG A 55 -3.20 -1.25 -11.44
C ARG A 55 -3.77 -2.09 -12.60
N ASP A 56 -3.88 -3.39 -12.39
CA ASP A 56 -4.16 -4.33 -13.47
C ASP A 56 -5.66 -4.47 -13.77
N GLU A 57 -6.49 -4.49 -12.73
CA GLU A 57 -7.90 -4.90 -12.84
C GLU A 57 -8.87 -3.72 -12.63
N VAL A 58 -8.47 -2.67 -11.90
CA VAL A 58 -9.37 -1.56 -11.51
C VAL A 58 -9.12 -0.30 -12.32
N ALA A 59 -7.90 0.25 -12.26
CA ALA A 59 -7.53 1.52 -12.89
C ALA A 59 -7.88 1.62 -14.38
N PRO A 60 -7.75 0.55 -15.21
CA PRO A 60 -8.14 0.61 -16.62
C PRO A 60 -9.63 0.88 -16.85
N HIS A 61 -10.47 0.61 -15.86
CA HIS A 61 -11.92 0.71 -15.93
C HIS A 61 -12.51 1.78 -15.00
N LEU A 62 -11.68 2.41 -14.16
CA LEU A 62 -12.12 3.38 -13.17
C LEU A 62 -11.91 4.82 -13.71
N PRO A 63 -12.98 5.56 -14.05
CA PRO A 63 -12.83 6.94 -14.48
C PRO A 63 -12.40 7.82 -13.31
N ILE A 64 -11.24 8.45 -13.43
CA ILE A 64 -10.82 9.51 -12.51
C ILE A 64 -11.47 10.82 -12.95
N VAL A 65 -12.29 11.40 -12.07
CA VAL A 65 -13.13 12.57 -12.36
C VAL A 65 -12.75 13.80 -11.54
N HIS A 66 -11.90 13.62 -10.53
CA HIS A 66 -11.37 14.68 -9.67
C HIS A 66 -9.86 14.55 -9.53
N SER A 67 -9.16 15.70 -9.57
CA SER A 67 -7.77 15.76 -9.16
C SER A 67 -7.69 15.90 -7.64
N MET A 68 -6.79 15.15 -7.03
CA MET A 68 -6.44 15.18 -5.62
C MET A 68 -5.28 16.15 -5.33
N GLY A 69 -4.89 16.97 -6.31
CA GLY A 69 -3.83 17.97 -6.16
C GLY A 69 -2.44 17.35 -6.15
N LYS A 70 -1.56 17.84 -5.29
CA LYS A 70 -0.21 17.32 -5.10
C LYS A 70 -0.19 16.26 -4.00
N ILE A 71 0.35 15.09 -4.32
CA ILE A 71 0.19 13.88 -3.52
C ILE A 71 1.56 13.40 -3.06
N ALA A 72 1.78 13.38 -1.75
CA ALA A 72 2.94 12.74 -1.14
C ALA A 72 2.71 11.23 -1.09
N VAL A 73 3.57 10.46 -1.74
CA VAL A 73 3.51 9.00 -1.77
C VAL A 73 4.65 8.46 -0.92
N HIS A 74 4.34 7.57 0.03
CA HIS A 74 5.32 6.80 0.78
C HIS A 74 5.31 5.34 0.31
N PRO A 75 6.24 4.95 -0.59
CA PRO A 75 6.48 3.55 -0.90
C PRO A 75 7.03 2.83 0.34
N THR A 76 6.41 1.71 0.68
CA THR A 76 6.82 0.95 1.86
C THR A 76 8.01 0.05 1.55
N CYS A 77 8.76 -0.37 2.57
CA CYS A 77 9.81 -1.37 2.41
C CYS A 77 9.31 -2.64 1.70
N SER A 78 8.08 -3.05 1.97
CA SER A 78 7.46 -4.21 1.33
C SER A 78 7.22 -4.00 -0.17
N THR A 79 6.77 -2.81 -0.59
CA THR A 79 6.66 -2.51 -2.04
C THR A 79 8.01 -2.59 -2.74
N HIS A 80 9.08 -2.15 -2.07
CA HIS A 80 10.43 -2.24 -2.63
C HIS A 80 10.87 -3.69 -2.79
N HIS A 81 10.64 -4.54 -1.78
CA HIS A 81 10.96 -5.96 -1.86
C HIS A 81 10.17 -6.68 -2.95
N MET A 82 8.89 -6.35 -3.11
CA MET A 82 8.03 -6.93 -4.16
C MET A 82 8.23 -6.29 -5.54
N GLY A 83 8.98 -5.18 -5.64
CA GLY A 83 9.22 -4.48 -6.90
C GLY A 83 8.04 -3.68 -7.44
N ILE A 84 7.12 -3.25 -6.56
CA ILE A 84 5.86 -2.56 -6.94
C ILE A 84 5.79 -1.09 -6.48
N SER A 85 6.91 -0.51 -6.04
CA SER A 85 6.95 0.89 -5.58
C SER A 85 6.57 1.89 -6.66
N ASP A 86 7.07 1.70 -7.89
CA ASP A 86 6.75 2.59 -9.02
C ASP A 86 5.27 2.50 -9.40
N ASP A 87 4.64 1.36 -9.15
CA ASP A 87 3.23 1.13 -9.46
C ASP A 87 2.31 1.85 -8.48
N LEU A 88 2.68 1.88 -7.20
CA LEU A 88 2.02 2.72 -6.20
C LEU A 88 2.08 4.20 -6.59
N VAL A 89 3.24 4.68 -7.03
CA VAL A 89 3.43 6.07 -7.48
C VAL A 89 2.62 6.35 -8.74
N ALA A 90 2.62 5.43 -9.71
CA ALA A 90 1.86 5.55 -10.94
C ALA A 90 0.36 5.61 -10.68
N LEU A 91 -0.16 4.77 -9.78
CA LEU A 91 -1.57 4.81 -9.36
C LEU A 91 -1.94 6.15 -8.72
N ALA A 92 -1.10 6.68 -7.82
CA ALA A 92 -1.32 8.00 -7.25
C ALA A 92 -1.28 9.09 -8.34
N GLY A 93 -0.42 8.93 -9.35
CA GLY A 93 -0.31 9.81 -10.51
C GLY A 93 -1.56 9.86 -11.40
N LEU A 94 -2.41 8.84 -11.36
CA LEU A 94 -3.73 8.89 -12.02
C LEU A 94 -4.65 9.92 -11.34
N CYS A 95 -4.46 10.15 -10.03
CA CYS A 95 -5.29 11.01 -9.21
C CYS A 95 -4.75 12.45 -9.08
N GLY A 96 -3.50 12.74 -9.48
CA GLY A 96 -2.89 14.06 -9.30
C GLY A 96 -1.38 14.09 -9.54
N GLU A 97 -0.70 15.12 -9.05
CA GLU A 97 0.77 15.22 -9.12
C GLU A 97 1.39 14.40 -7.98
N ALA A 98 1.70 13.13 -8.25
CA ALA A 98 2.33 12.23 -7.29
C ALA A 98 3.84 12.47 -7.18
N LYS A 99 4.33 12.58 -5.94
CA LYS A 99 5.75 12.72 -5.62
C LYS A 99 6.11 11.88 -4.40
N VAL A 100 7.25 11.19 -4.49
CA VAL A 100 7.87 10.55 -3.33
C VAL A 100 8.72 11.60 -2.60
N PRO A 101 8.45 11.95 -1.34
CA PRO A 101 9.26 12.89 -0.59
C PRO A 101 10.70 12.37 -0.42
N GLU A 102 11.67 13.28 -0.36
CA GLU A 102 13.08 12.88 -0.15
C GLU A 102 13.24 12.23 1.22
N GLY A 103 13.92 11.07 1.27
CA GLY A 103 14.07 10.29 2.49
C GLY A 103 12.89 9.35 2.81
N ALA A 104 11.84 9.33 2.00
CA ALA A 104 10.77 8.32 2.12
C ALA A 104 11.31 6.93 1.76
N MET A 105 11.53 6.12 2.80
CA MET A 105 12.08 4.77 2.71
C MET A 105 11.37 3.85 3.72
N CYS A 106 12.04 3.45 4.80
CA CYS A 106 11.39 2.70 5.88
C CYS A 106 10.69 3.68 6.82
N CYS A 107 9.38 3.51 7.05
CA CYS A 107 8.64 4.29 8.06
C CYS A 107 9.08 4.02 9.51
N GLY A 108 9.81 2.94 9.79
CA GLY A 108 10.22 2.58 11.16
C GLY A 108 9.13 1.96 12.04
N SER A 109 7.89 1.79 11.53
CA SER A 109 6.80 1.20 12.32
C SER A 109 7.07 -0.25 12.74
N ALA A 110 7.79 -0.99 11.89
CA ALA A 110 8.21 -2.38 12.11
C ALA A 110 7.09 -3.27 12.70
N GLY A 111 5.95 -3.31 12.00
CA GLY A 111 4.74 -3.97 12.48
C GLY A 111 4.05 -3.12 13.55
N ASP A 112 3.96 -3.65 14.76
CA ASP A 112 3.31 -3.02 15.92
C ASP A 112 4.30 -2.26 16.83
N ARG A 113 5.60 -2.28 16.52
CA ARG A 113 6.64 -1.65 17.35
C ARG A 113 6.41 -0.16 17.57
N VAL A 114 5.83 0.55 16.60
CA VAL A 114 5.43 1.97 16.76
C VAL A 114 4.54 2.22 17.96
N MET A 115 3.70 1.26 18.36
CA MET A 115 2.80 1.41 19.52
C MET A 115 3.56 1.46 20.84
N LEU A 116 4.79 0.95 20.86
CA LEU A 116 5.65 0.86 22.04
C LEU A 116 6.86 1.80 21.95
N HIS A 117 7.33 2.09 20.73
CA HIS A 117 8.57 2.80 20.44
C HIS A 117 8.37 3.83 19.32
N PRO A 118 7.59 4.91 19.55
CA PRO A 118 7.35 5.96 18.56
C PRO A 118 8.64 6.67 18.11
N GLU A 119 9.71 6.64 18.93
CA GLU A 119 11.03 7.19 18.60
C GLU A 119 11.66 6.53 17.35
N LEU A 120 11.28 5.29 17.03
CA LEU A 120 11.77 4.60 15.84
C LEU A 120 11.24 5.24 14.57
N VAL A 121 9.94 5.54 14.54
CA VAL A 121 9.30 6.23 13.42
C VAL A 121 9.84 7.66 13.32
N GLU A 122 9.99 8.36 14.45
CA GLU A 122 10.54 9.72 14.47
C GLU A 122 11.95 9.78 13.86
N SER A 123 12.79 8.80 14.21
CA SER A 123 14.15 8.69 13.70
C SER A 123 14.17 8.31 12.22
N ALA A 124 13.42 7.29 11.83
CA ALA A 124 13.42 6.76 10.46
C ALA A 124 12.84 7.76 9.44
N THR A 125 11.84 8.54 9.83
CA THR A 125 11.12 9.48 8.94
C THR A 125 11.67 10.92 9.00
N ARG A 126 12.82 11.16 9.65
CA ARG A 126 13.35 12.52 9.87
C ARG A 126 13.55 13.31 8.56
N GLU A 127 14.14 12.66 7.56
CA GLU A 127 14.42 13.27 6.25
C GLU A 127 13.12 13.47 5.47
N GLU A 128 12.26 12.44 5.43
CA GLU A 128 10.92 12.52 4.83
C GLU A 128 10.12 13.70 5.38
N ARG A 129 10.07 13.86 6.70
CA ARG A 129 9.37 14.99 7.33
C ARG A 129 9.95 16.34 6.93
N THR A 130 11.27 16.45 6.84
CA THR A 130 11.92 17.68 6.38
C THR A 130 11.52 18.00 4.94
N SER A 131 11.43 16.99 4.07
CA SER A 131 10.93 17.15 2.69
C SER A 131 9.45 17.53 2.65
N LEU A 132 8.62 16.96 3.53
CA LEU A 132 7.19 17.27 3.62
C LEU A 132 6.91 18.68 4.15
N GLU A 133 7.78 19.22 5.00
CA GLU A 133 7.66 20.59 5.53
C GLU A 133 8.15 21.66 4.53
N ALA A 134 8.95 21.26 3.54
CA ALA A 134 9.51 22.17 2.54
C ALA A 134 8.54 22.54 1.40
N GLU A 135 7.43 21.82 1.27
CA GLU A 135 6.43 22.05 0.23
C GLU A 135 5.03 21.62 0.69
N ASP A 136 3.99 22.27 0.14
CA ASP A 136 2.61 21.90 0.46
C ASP A 136 2.16 20.67 -0.35
N PHE A 137 1.38 19.80 0.30
CA PHE A 137 0.73 18.64 -0.28
C PHE A 137 -0.74 18.61 0.11
N ASP A 138 -1.58 18.17 -0.81
CA ASP A 138 -3.03 18.08 -0.67
C ASP A 138 -3.47 16.70 -0.16
N ALA A 139 -2.68 15.65 -0.43
CA ALA A 139 -2.93 14.28 -0.01
C ALA A 139 -1.64 13.53 0.35
N PHE A 140 -1.76 12.53 1.22
CA PHE A 140 -0.66 11.69 1.69
C PHE A 140 -1.11 10.24 1.59
N VAL A 141 -0.32 9.39 0.93
CA VAL A 141 -0.72 8.01 0.66
C VAL A 141 0.38 7.01 0.89
N SER A 142 -0.03 5.81 1.29
CA SER A 142 0.78 4.60 1.36
C SER A 142 -0.11 3.39 1.05
N ASP A 143 0.40 2.18 1.28
CA ASP A 143 -0.28 0.92 0.96
C ASP A 143 -0.19 -0.11 2.09
N ASN A 144 0.09 0.36 3.30
CA ASN A 144 0.22 -0.50 4.46
C ASN A 144 -0.19 0.23 5.74
N ARG A 145 -1.25 -0.26 6.39
CA ARG A 145 -1.91 0.44 7.50
C ARG A 145 -0.98 0.83 8.65
N THR A 146 -0.02 -0.02 9.02
CA THR A 146 0.92 0.32 10.11
C THR A 146 1.95 1.38 9.71
N CYS A 147 2.25 1.51 8.42
CA CYS A 147 3.07 2.60 7.89
C CYS A 147 2.27 3.91 7.93
N GLU A 148 1.03 3.90 7.43
CA GLU A 148 0.11 5.05 7.47
C GLU A 148 -0.03 5.61 8.89
N MET A 149 -0.31 4.75 9.86
CA MET A 149 -0.46 5.15 11.26
C MET A 149 0.83 5.74 11.84
N GLY A 150 1.98 5.14 11.56
CA GLY A 150 3.26 5.66 12.04
C GLY A 150 3.58 7.03 11.45
N LEU A 151 3.44 7.18 10.13
CA LEU A 151 3.67 8.43 9.42
C LEU A 151 2.72 9.52 9.94
N GLU A 152 1.44 9.22 10.13
CA GLU A 152 0.46 10.16 10.69
C GLU A 152 0.83 10.59 12.12
N MET A 153 1.26 9.67 12.98
CA MET A 153 1.64 9.97 14.36
C MET A 153 2.76 11.01 14.46
N ILE A 154 3.74 10.98 13.55
CA ILE A 154 4.91 11.87 13.62
C ILE A 154 4.75 13.12 12.73
N SER A 155 4.10 13.01 11.58
CA SER A 155 3.90 14.14 10.65
C SER A 155 2.66 14.97 10.97
N GLY A 156 1.68 14.40 11.67
CA GLY A 156 0.36 15.00 11.88
C GLY A 156 -0.49 15.09 10.62
N LYS A 157 -0.10 14.40 9.54
CA LYS A 157 -0.81 14.35 8.25
C LYS A 157 -1.56 13.02 8.14
N ALA A 158 -2.82 13.05 7.73
CA ALA A 158 -3.59 11.82 7.53
C ALA A 158 -3.08 11.09 6.28
N TYR A 159 -2.46 9.93 6.48
CA TYR A 159 -2.06 9.03 5.40
C TYR A 159 -3.21 8.05 5.12
N ASP A 160 -3.68 8.06 3.88
CA ASP A 160 -4.71 7.16 3.40
C ASP A 160 -4.11 6.01 2.56
N SER A 161 -4.79 4.87 2.53
CA SER A 161 -4.49 3.82 1.56
C SER A 161 -4.69 4.33 0.13
N ILE A 162 -3.83 3.89 -0.80
CA ILE A 162 -3.97 4.18 -2.23
C ILE A 162 -5.38 3.84 -2.79
N ALA A 163 -6.04 2.81 -2.26
CA ALA A 163 -7.40 2.45 -2.65
C ALA A 163 -8.41 3.55 -2.31
N VAL A 164 -8.25 4.21 -1.15
CA VAL A 164 -9.11 5.32 -0.71
C VAL A 164 -8.87 6.56 -1.55
N LEU A 165 -7.62 6.83 -1.95
CA LEU A 165 -7.30 7.93 -2.86
C LEU A 165 -8.01 7.75 -4.22
N LEU A 166 -7.90 6.56 -4.82
CA LEU A 166 -8.56 6.23 -6.08
C LEU A 166 -10.08 6.34 -5.98
N GLU A 167 -10.66 5.87 -4.88
CA GLU A 167 -12.10 6.01 -4.60
C GLU A 167 -12.51 7.49 -4.59
N ARG A 168 -11.82 8.34 -3.82
CA ARG A 168 -12.14 9.77 -3.74
C ARG A 168 -11.99 10.47 -5.09
N ALA A 169 -10.95 10.12 -5.85
CA ALA A 169 -10.67 10.71 -7.16
C ALA A 169 -11.66 10.27 -8.25
N SER A 170 -12.28 9.09 -8.09
CA SER A 170 -13.26 8.53 -9.05
C SER A 170 -14.72 8.75 -8.66
N ARG A 171 -15.00 9.16 -7.42
CA ARG A 171 -16.36 9.36 -6.92
C ARG A 171 -17.10 10.43 -7.74
N PRO A 172 -18.21 10.08 -8.42
CA PRO A 172 -18.98 11.06 -9.19
C PRO A 172 -19.65 12.09 -8.28
N VAL A 173 -19.73 13.33 -8.75
CA VAL A 173 -20.59 14.34 -8.12
C VAL A 173 -22.04 13.99 -8.41
N VAL A 174 -22.69 13.32 -7.45
CA VAL A 174 -24.15 13.13 -7.50
C VAL A 174 -24.79 14.41 -7.00
N THR A 175 -25.29 15.22 -7.94
CA THR A 175 -26.11 16.39 -7.57
C THR A 175 -27.50 15.89 -7.15
N PRO A 176 -28.07 16.34 -6.01
CA PRO A 176 -29.42 15.95 -5.58
C PRO A 176 -30.52 16.29 -6.59
#